data_AF-A0A9N9ZE92-F1
#
_entry.id   AF-A0A9N9ZE92-F1
#
_cell.length_a   1.000
_cell.length_b   1.000
_cell.length_c   1.000
_cell.angle_alpha   90.00
_cell.angle_beta   90.00
_cell.angle_gamma   90.00
#
_symmetry.space_group_name_H-M   'P 1'
#
loop_
_entity.id
_entity.type
_entity.pdbx_description
1 polymer ?
#
loop_
_entity_poly.entity_id
_entity_poly.type
_entity_poly.pdbx_seq_one_letter_code
_entity_poly.pdbx_strand_id
1 'polypeptide(L)'
;MADIKVTPELQNARMPPNLSREERLAYMANHVEAIQKLNPEADMKLDTDWWKASVNLSSDIDESLDAETKRKVNETTMKMFQPGAGLDTTKEVREELKELLVDHEDIYKSLEASLFANEKALQQAQEIIKDQVATGEFAFPGVAEQKSSGSQ
;
A
#
# COMPACT_ATOMS: atom_id res chain seq x y z
N MET A 1 20.41 8.31 -2.78
CA MET A 1 19.43 8.44 -1.69
C MET A 1 20.16 8.12 -0.39
N ALA A 2 19.80 8.73 0.73
CA ALA A 2 20.36 8.32 2.02
C ALA A 2 19.80 6.92 2.36
N ASP A 3 20.65 5.99 2.76
CA ASP A 3 20.21 4.67 3.20
C ASP A 3 19.45 4.81 4.52
N ILE A 4 18.12 4.65 4.46
CA ILE A 4 17.26 4.69 5.65
C ILE A 4 17.57 3.46 6.51
N LYS A 5 18.09 3.70 7.70
CA LYS A 5 18.34 2.69 8.72
C LYS A 5 17.03 2.26 9.36
N VAL A 6 16.76 0.96 9.31
CA VAL A 6 15.61 0.35 9.99
C VAL A 6 16.15 -0.82 10.81
N THR A 7 15.76 -0.95 12.08
CA THR A 7 16.11 -2.12 12.88
C THR A 7 15.34 -3.35 12.40
N PRO A 8 15.83 -4.58 12.61
CA PRO A 8 15.06 -5.79 12.30
C PRO A 8 13.68 -5.80 12.98
N GLU A 9 13.56 -5.21 14.16
CA GLU A 9 12.29 -5.09 14.88
C GLU A 9 11.31 -4.18 14.14
N LEU A 10 11.75 -2.99 13.69
CA LEU A 10 10.92 -2.08 12.90
C LEU A 10 10.62 -2.64 11.50
N GLN A 11 11.58 -3.32 10.88
CA GLN A 11 11.40 -3.92 9.56
C GLN A 11 10.37 -5.07 9.59
N ASN A 12 10.30 -5.81 10.69
CA ASN A 12 9.33 -6.89 10.90
C ASN A 12 8.10 -6.45 11.70
N ALA A 13 7.99 -5.17 12.09
CA ALA A 13 6.89 -4.66 12.90
C ALA A 13 5.60 -4.65 12.07
N ARG A 14 4.84 -5.73 12.16
CA ARG A 14 3.49 -5.79 11.60
C ARG A 14 2.53 -5.07 12.52
N MET A 15 1.68 -4.24 11.94
CA MET A 15 0.55 -3.66 12.67
C MET A 15 -0.29 -4.82 13.26
N PRO A 16 -0.56 -4.81 14.58
CA PRO A 16 -1.39 -5.83 15.19
C PRO A 16 -2.76 -5.91 14.52
N PRO A 17 -3.31 -7.13 14.32
CA PRO A 17 -4.68 -7.25 13.81
C PRO A 17 -5.68 -6.72 14.84
N ASN A 18 -6.84 -6.26 14.37
CA ASN A 18 -7.98 -5.82 15.21
C ASN A 18 -7.75 -4.58 16.09
N LEU A 19 -6.78 -3.73 15.77
CA LEU A 19 -6.68 -2.40 16.38
C LEU A 19 -7.86 -1.52 15.93
N SER A 20 -8.39 -0.73 16.86
CA SER A 20 -9.30 0.38 16.56
C SER A 20 -8.60 1.43 15.69
N ARG A 21 -9.37 2.27 15.01
CA ARG A 21 -8.86 3.36 14.17
C ARG A 21 -7.86 4.25 14.92
N GLU A 22 -8.18 4.65 16.15
CA GLU A 22 -7.30 5.49 16.99
C GLU A 22 -5.98 4.77 17.32
N GLU A 23 -6.05 3.48 17.66
CA GLU A 23 -4.86 2.67 17.94
C GLU A 23 -3.98 2.48 16.70
N ARG A 24 -4.57 2.31 15.51
CA ARG A 24 -3.81 2.23 14.25
C ARG A 24 -3.09 3.54 13.94
N LEU A 25 -3.76 4.68 14.15
CA LEU A 25 -3.16 6.00 13.95
C LEU A 25 -2.00 6.23 14.92
N ALA A 26 -2.18 5.90 16.20
CA ALA A 26 -1.13 5.99 17.22
C ALA A 26 0.04 5.04 16.93
N TYR A 27 -0.24 3.81 16.49
CA TYR A 27 0.77 2.84 16.09
C TYR A 27 1.63 3.40 14.95
N MET A 28 1.01 3.91 13.88
CA MET A 28 1.76 4.46 12.74
C MET A 28 2.56 5.71 13.11
N ALA A 29 2.01 6.62 13.91
CA ALA A 29 2.75 7.78 14.39
C ALA A 29 4.03 7.35 15.14
N ASN A 30 3.90 6.41 16.09
CA ASN A 30 5.05 5.87 16.83
C ASN A 30 6.05 5.16 15.91
N HIS A 31 5.56 4.44 14.90
CA HIS A 31 6.40 3.72 13.95
C HIS A 31 7.25 4.67 13.10
N VAL A 32 6.63 5.69 12.48
CA VAL A 32 7.36 6.65 11.65
C VAL A 32 8.30 7.52 12.51
N GLU A 33 7.90 7.89 13.73
CA GLU A 33 8.79 8.56 14.68
C GLU A 33 10.03 7.73 15.04
N ALA A 34 9.85 6.42 15.23
CA ALA A 34 10.97 5.54 15.54
C ALA A 34 11.98 5.48 14.37
N ILE A 35 11.50 5.44 13.12
CA ILE A 35 12.37 5.47 11.95
C ILE A 35 13.05 6.84 11.82
N GLN A 36 12.34 7.96 12.06
CA GLN A 36 12.93 9.30 12.06
C GLN A 36 14.05 9.44 13.12
N LYS A 37 13.88 8.87 14.31
CA LYS A 37 14.90 8.88 15.37
C LYS A 37 16.18 8.14 14.97
N LEU A 38 16.06 7.08 14.16
CA LEU A 38 17.19 6.34 13.60
C LEU A 38 17.87 7.07 12.42
N ASN A 39 17.15 8.00 11.79
CA ASN A 39 17.59 8.74 10.61
C ASN A 39 17.35 10.25 10.78
N PRO A 40 18.03 10.94 11.72
CA PRO A 40 17.77 12.35 12.00
C PRO A 40 17.94 13.29 10.78
N GLU A 41 18.76 12.89 9.81
CA GLU A 41 19.02 13.60 8.57
C GLU A 41 17.94 13.39 7.48
N ALA A 42 17.10 12.37 7.62
CA ALA A 42 16.01 12.12 6.69
C ALA A 42 14.81 12.99 7.08
N ASP A 43 14.31 13.84 6.19
CA ASP A 43 13.05 14.55 6.42
C ASP A 43 11.86 13.63 6.07
N MET A 44 11.32 12.94 7.08
CA MET A 44 10.12 12.10 6.92
C MET A 44 8.81 12.90 6.96
N LYS A 45 8.89 14.24 7.08
CA LYS A 45 7.74 15.15 7.08
C LYS A 45 6.67 14.75 8.09
N LEU A 46 7.08 14.46 9.33
CA LEU A 46 6.18 14.02 10.41
C LEU A 46 5.05 15.01 10.68
N ASP A 47 5.29 16.30 10.44
CA ASP A 47 4.32 17.39 10.57
C ASP A 47 3.17 17.31 9.55
N THR A 48 3.37 16.59 8.45
CA THR A 48 2.36 16.44 7.40
C THR A 48 1.38 15.29 7.63
N ASP A 49 1.69 14.40 8.60
CA ASP A 49 0.82 13.25 8.94
C ASP A 49 0.42 12.41 7.72
N TRP A 50 1.31 12.29 6.72
CA TRP A 50 0.99 11.72 5.40
C TRP A 50 0.44 10.28 5.47
N TRP A 51 0.73 9.53 6.53
CA TRP A 51 0.22 8.17 6.75
C TRP A 51 -1.26 8.13 7.18
N LYS A 52 -1.83 9.22 7.72
CA LYS A 52 -3.19 9.22 8.28
C LYS A 52 -4.24 8.87 7.23
N ALA A 53 -4.10 9.38 6.00
CA ALA A 53 -5.04 9.08 4.93
C ALA A 53 -5.11 7.57 4.64
N SER A 54 -3.96 6.89 4.55
CA SER A 54 -3.91 5.44 4.33
C SER A 54 -4.46 4.64 5.50
N VAL A 55 -4.19 5.05 6.74
CA VAL A 55 -4.73 4.37 7.94
C VAL A 55 -6.25 4.52 8.03
N ASN A 56 -6.78 5.73 7.76
CA ASN A 56 -8.21 5.97 7.76
C ASN A 56 -8.90 5.15 6.67
N LEU A 57 -8.38 5.16 5.44
CA LEU A 57 -8.92 4.35 4.35
C LEU A 57 -8.95 2.86 4.68
N SER A 58 -7.86 2.32 5.25
CA SER A 58 -7.83 0.91 5.69
C SER A 58 -8.88 0.62 6.76
N SER A 59 -9.14 1.57 7.65
CA SER A 59 -10.15 1.43 8.70
C SER A 59 -11.56 1.50 8.12
N ASP A 60 -11.82 2.44 7.19
CA ASP A 60 -13.11 2.57 6.51
C ASP A 60 -13.45 1.30 5.71
N ILE A 61 -12.46 0.71 5.02
CA ILE A 61 -12.59 -0.58 4.34
C ILE A 61 -12.94 -1.69 5.34
N ASP A 62 -12.21 -1.79 6.46
CA ASP A 62 -12.41 -2.85 7.45
C ASP A 62 -13.79 -2.79 8.13
N GLU A 63 -14.24 -1.58 8.45
CA GLU A 63 -15.48 -1.29 9.19
C GLU A 63 -16.73 -1.41 8.31
N SER A 64 -16.64 -1.05 7.03
CA SER A 64 -17.83 -0.90 6.16
C SER A 64 -18.02 -2.03 5.17
N LEU A 65 -16.96 -2.73 4.76
CA LEU A 65 -17.02 -3.76 3.73
C LEU A 65 -17.06 -5.16 4.34
N ASP A 66 -17.85 -6.04 3.74
CA ASP A 66 -17.83 -7.47 4.06
C ASP A 66 -16.52 -8.13 3.61
N ALA A 67 -16.24 -9.33 4.11
CA ALA A 67 -14.98 -10.02 3.85
C ALA A 67 -14.72 -10.32 2.36
N GLU A 68 -15.77 -10.61 1.58
CA GLU A 68 -15.63 -10.91 0.15
C GLU A 68 -15.31 -9.63 -0.64
N THR A 69 -16.03 -8.55 -0.37
CA THR A 69 -15.79 -7.26 -1.01
C THR A 69 -14.41 -6.73 -0.67
N LYS A 70 -13.98 -6.83 0.61
CA LYS A 70 -12.60 -6.49 1.02
C LYS A 70 -11.54 -7.26 0.24
N ARG A 71 -11.74 -8.57 0.09
CA ARG A 71 -10.81 -9.41 -0.67
C ARG A 71 -10.72 -8.95 -2.13
N LYS A 72 -11.86 -8.68 -2.78
CA LYS A 72 -11.90 -8.18 -4.17
C LYS A 72 -11.25 -6.81 -4.31
N VAL A 73 -11.53 -5.86 -3.42
CA VAL A 73 -10.89 -4.53 -3.41
C VAL A 73 -9.37 -4.67 -3.30
N ASN A 74 -8.89 -5.54 -2.41
CA ASN A 74 -7.45 -5.81 -2.26
C ASN A 74 -6.86 -6.44 -3.53
N GLU A 75 -7.48 -7.50 -4.06
CA GLU A 75 -7.03 -8.18 -5.29
C GLU A 75 -6.98 -7.23 -6.50
N THR A 76 -8.01 -6.40 -6.69
CA THR A 76 -8.07 -5.42 -7.76
C THR A 76 -7.01 -4.33 -7.58
N THR A 77 -6.84 -3.80 -6.37
CA THR A 77 -5.79 -2.80 -6.08
C THR A 77 -4.39 -3.35 -6.35
N MET A 78 -4.15 -4.62 -6.01
CA MET A 78 -2.87 -5.29 -6.18
C MET A 78 -2.43 -5.43 -7.64
N LYS A 79 -3.36 -5.44 -8.61
CA LYS A 79 -3.03 -5.47 -10.04
C LYS A 79 -2.13 -4.31 -10.46
N MET A 80 -2.29 -3.12 -9.85
CA MET A 80 -1.47 -1.95 -10.15
C MET A 80 -0.01 -2.10 -9.75
N PHE A 81 0.31 -3.05 -8.87
CA PHE A 81 1.66 -3.28 -8.37
C PHE A 81 2.28 -4.56 -8.93
N GLN A 82 1.61 -5.22 -9.88
CA GLN A 82 2.17 -6.37 -10.57
C GLN A 82 3.28 -5.95 -11.54
N PRO A 83 4.27 -6.83 -11.81
CA PRO A 83 5.32 -6.54 -12.78
C PRO A 83 4.74 -6.24 -14.16
N GLY A 84 5.09 -5.09 -14.73
CA GLY A 84 4.58 -4.65 -16.04
C GLY A 84 3.24 -3.90 -15.99
N ALA A 85 2.69 -3.66 -14.80
CA ALA A 85 1.56 -2.74 -14.64
C ALA A 85 1.95 -1.33 -15.13
N GLY A 86 1.00 -0.67 -15.80
CA GLY A 86 1.19 0.68 -16.33
C GLY A 86 -0.05 1.54 -16.17
N LEU A 87 -0.09 2.65 -16.91
CA LEU A 87 -1.21 3.60 -16.87
C LEU A 87 -2.54 2.97 -17.28
N ASP A 88 -2.53 2.05 -18.25
CA ASP A 88 -3.77 1.39 -18.69
C ASP A 88 -4.31 0.44 -17.62
N THR A 89 -3.45 -0.35 -16.96
CA THR A 89 -3.83 -1.15 -15.78
C THR A 89 -4.39 -0.28 -14.66
N THR A 90 -3.83 0.92 -14.46
CA THR A 90 -4.30 1.86 -13.44
C THR A 90 -5.72 2.37 -13.74
N LYS A 91 -6.05 2.61 -15.02
CA LYS A 91 -7.41 2.98 -15.43
C LYS A 91 -8.40 1.84 -15.26
N GLU A 92 -8.03 0.63 -15.70
CA GLU A 92 -8.85 -0.58 -15.54
C GLU A 92 -9.16 -0.82 -14.06
N VAL A 93 -8.15 -0.74 -13.19
CA VAL A 93 -8.32 -0.88 -11.74
C VAL A 93 -9.22 0.21 -11.16
N ARG A 94 -9.10 1.45 -11.63
CA ARG A 94 -9.98 2.54 -11.18
C ARG A 94 -11.44 2.30 -11.56
N GLU A 95 -11.71 1.75 -12.75
CA GLU A 95 -13.06 1.40 -13.20
C GLU A 95 -13.61 0.20 -12.41
N GLU A 96 -12.82 -0.87 -12.26
CA GLU A 96 -13.22 -2.05 -11.48
C GLU A 96 -13.53 -1.69 -10.02
N LEU A 97 -12.71 -0.86 -9.38
CA LEU A 97 -12.97 -0.40 -8.00
C LEU A 97 -14.25 0.44 -7.90
N LYS A 98 -14.59 1.20 -8.94
CA LYS A 98 -15.82 1.99 -9.00
C LYS A 98 -17.05 1.09 -9.02
N GLU A 99 -16.99 0.02 -9.79
CA GLU A 99 -18.07 -0.97 -9.87
C GLU A 99 -18.19 -1.78 -8.57
N LEU A 100 -17.06 -2.22 -8.01
CA LEU A 100 -17.02 -2.98 -6.75
C LEU A 100 -17.54 -2.19 -5.55
N LEU A 101 -17.36 -0.86 -5.55
CA LEU A 101 -17.73 0.03 -4.46
C LEU A 101 -18.93 0.92 -4.80
N VAL A 102 -19.79 0.50 -5.73
CA VAL A 102 -20.97 1.28 -6.13
C VAL A 102 -21.90 1.60 -4.95
N ASP A 103 -22.02 0.68 -3.99
CA ASP A 103 -22.81 0.85 -2.77
C ASP A 103 -22.03 1.53 -1.62
N HIS A 104 -20.75 1.87 -1.86
CA HIS A 104 -19.80 2.45 -0.89
C HIS A 104 -19.01 3.62 -1.52
N GLU A 105 -19.74 4.59 -2.09
CA GLU A 105 -19.17 5.71 -2.83
C GLU A 105 -18.20 6.57 -1.98
N ASP A 106 -18.40 6.63 -0.67
CA ASP A 106 -17.51 7.29 0.29
C ASP A 106 -16.12 6.62 0.36
N ILE A 107 -16.08 5.29 0.31
CA ILE A 107 -14.83 4.52 0.27
C ILE A 107 -14.15 4.68 -1.08
N TYR A 108 -14.92 4.65 -2.17
CA TYR A 108 -14.38 4.90 -3.50
C TYR A 108 -13.72 6.28 -3.61
N LYS A 109 -14.38 7.34 -3.10
CA LYS A 109 -13.80 8.69 -3.07
C LYS A 109 -12.52 8.75 -2.23
N SER A 110 -12.47 8.03 -1.12
CA SER A 110 -11.28 7.96 -0.27
C SER A 110 -10.13 7.22 -0.95
N LEU A 111 -10.42 6.17 -1.73
CA LEU A 111 -9.45 5.51 -2.62
C LEU A 111 -8.96 6.47 -3.70
N GLU A 112 -9.84 7.23 -4.34
CA GLU A 112 -9.45 8.23 -5.33
C GLU A 112 -8.50 9.29 -4.75
N ALA A 113 -8.84 9.82 -3.57
CA ALA A 113 -8.02 10.83 -2.91
C ALA A 113 -6.67 10.29 -2.40
N SER A 114 -6.58 8.98 -2.09
CA SER A 114 -5.37 8.39 -1.51
C SER A 114 -4.46 7.74 -2.55
N LEU A 115 -5.02 6.88 -3.41
CA LEU A 115 -4.27 6.10 -4.39
C LEU A 115 -4.11 6.82 -5.73
N PHE A 116 -5.14 7.55 -6.17
CA PHE A 116 -5.20 8.09 -7.52
C PHE A 116 -4.90 9.59 -7.62
N ALA A 117 -4.85 10.30 -6.49
CA ALA A 117 -4.63 11.74 -6.46
C ALA A 117 -3.28 12.18 -7.06
N ASN A 118 -2.30 11.29 -7.13
CA ASN A 118 -0.99 11.58 -7.73
C ASN A 118 -0.54 10.44 -8.66
N GLU A 119 -1.12 10.40 -9.87
CA GLU A 119 -0.78 9.41 -10.91
C GLU A 119 0.71 9.37 -11.23
N LYS A 120 1.41 10.50 -11.15
CA LYS A 120 2.86 10.55 -11.38
C LYS A 120 3.65 9.82 -10.28
N ALA A 121 3.27 10.01 -9.01
CA ALA A 121 3.90 9.29 -7.91
C ALA A 121 3.58 7.79 -7.96
N LEU A 122 2.35 7.42 -8.34
CA LEU A 122 1.96 6.03 -8.55
C LEU A 122 2.79 5.37 -9.66
N GLN A 123 2.96 6.06 -10.80
CA GLN A 123 3.80 5.57 -11.89
C GLN A 123 5.28 5.41 -11.46
N GLN A 124 5.80 6.34 -10.66
CA GLN A 124 7.15 6.21 -10.10
C GLN A 124 7.27 5.00 -9.17
N ALA A 125 6.26 4.74 -8.33
CA ALA A 125 6.22 3.55 -7.48
C ALA A 125 6.19 2.26 -8.32
N GLN A 126 5.42 2.23 -9.42
CA GLN A 126 5.35 1.10 -10.34
C GLN A 126 6.71 0.79 -10.99
N GLU A 127 7.44 1.80 -11.46
CA GLU A 127 8.79 1.60 -12.02
C GLU A 127 9.79 1.13 -10.96
N ILE A 128 9.74 1.66 -9.73
CA ILE A 128 10.59 1.18 -8.63
C ILE A 128 10.30 -0.30 -8.33
N ILE A 129 9.03 -0.69 -8.22
CA ILE A 129 8.64 -2.08 -7.96
C ILE A 129 9.12 -3.00 -9.09
N LYS A 130 8.97 -2.57 -10.35
CA LYS A 130 9.45 -3.31 -11.51
C LYS A 130 10.98 -3.51 -11.47
N ASP A 131 11.75 -2.49 -11.12
CA ASP A 131 13.20 -2.58 -10.97
C ASP A 131 13.60 -3.49 -9.80
N GLN A 132 12.90 -3.41 -8.66
CA GLN A 132 13.15 -4.25 -7.48
C GLN A 132 12.75 -5.72 -7.70
N VAL A 133 11.70 -6.00 -8.48
CA VAL A 133 11.34 -7.37 -8.90
C VAL A 133 12.38 -7.91 -9.87
N ALA A 134 12.88 -7.08 -10.81
CA ALA A 134 13.90 -7.49 -11.77
C ALA A 134 15.24 -7.86 -11.09
N THR A 135 15.59 -7.19 -9.99
CA THR A 135 16.78 -7.45 -9.19
C THR A 135 16.58 -8.54 -8.13
N GLY A 136 15.34 -8.96 -7.88
CA GLY A 136 14.99 -9.95 -6.86
C GLY A 136 15.01 -9.40 -5.42
N GLU A 137 15.13 -8.08 -5.26
CA GLU A 137 15.16 -7.40 -3.95
C GLU A 137 13.76 -7.26 -3.33
N PHE A 138 12.70 -7.41 -4.13
CA PHE A 138 11.32 -7.29 -3.67
C PHE A 138 10.46 -8.45 -4.17
N ALA A 139 9.83 -9.16 -3.23
CA ALA A 139 8.87 -10.22 -3.49
C ALA A 139 7.49 -9.77 -2.99
N PHE A 140 6.58 -9.45 -3.91
CA PHE A 140 5.17 -9.24 -3.55
C PHE A 140 4.53 -10.59 -3.18
N PRO A 141 3.88 -10.73 -2.02
CA PRO A 141 3.02 -11.87 -1.73
C PRO A 141 1.95 -11.96 -2.82
N GLY A 142 1.95 -13.06 -3.59
CA GLY A 142 1.06 -13.26 -4.75
C GLY A 142 1.72 -13.19 -6.13
N VAL A 143 2.99 -12.74 -6.24
CA VAL A 143 3.77 -12.77 -7.51
C VAL A 143 4.77 -13.94 -7.54
N ALA A 144 5.09 -14.51 -6.38
CA ALA A 144 6.13 -15.53 -6.24
C ALA A 144 5.77 -16.96 -6.72
N GLU A 145 4.54 -17.23 -7.17
CA GLU A 145 4.10 -18.61 -7.50
C GLU A 145 4.06 -18.99 -8.99
N GLN A 146 4.65 -18.20 -9.90
CA GLN A 146 4.72 -18.59 -11.33
C GLN A 146 6.11 -18.92 -11.88
N LYS A 147 7.13 -19.08 -11.02
CA LYS A 147 8.44 -19.59 -11.47
C LYS A 147 8.91 -20.77 -10.62
N SER A 148 8.26 -21.93 -10.76
CA SER A 148 8.96 -23.21 -10.94
C SER A 148 7.96 -24.36 -11.11
N SER A 149 7.61 -24.68 -12.36
CA SER A 149 7.24 -26.05 -12.76
C SER A 149 7.42 -26.13 -14.28
N GLY A 150 8.68 -26.00 -14.67
CA GLY A 150 9.15 -26.29 -16.02
C GLY A 150 10.43 -27.11 -15.90
N SER A 151 10.32 -28.38 -16.28
CA SER A 151 11.39 -29.33 -16.57
C SER A 151 11.98 -30.12 -15.38
N GLN A 152 11.42 -31.32 -15.19
CA GLN A 152 12.21 -32.55 -15.30
C GLN A 152 11.50 -33.53 -16.24
#